data_AF-H8KAT5-F1
#
_entry.id   AF-H8KAT5-F1
#
_cell.length_a   1.000
_cell.length_b   1.000
_cell.length_c   1.000
_cell.angle_alpha   90.00
_cell.angle_beta   90.00
_cell.angle_gamma   90.00
#
_symmetry.space_group_name_H-M   'P 1'
#
loop_
_entity.id
_entity.type
_entity.pdbx_description
1 polymer ?
#
loop_
_entity_poly.entity_id
_entity_poly.type
_entity_poly.pdbx_seq_one_letter_code
_entity_poly.pdbx_strand_id
1 'polypeptide(L)'
;MVKQIAILQANKTGNELEIFIHDRLKREWYCFVPNKRFSAARILKQPIYTRQFEVGKNIYDTKWKCDFILYHPERHPNCLVIESK
;
A
#
# COMPACT_ATOMS: atom_id res chain seq x y z
N MET A 1 29.70 9.48 8.77
CA MET A 1 28.66 9.78 9.78
C MET A 1 27.50 10.59 9.22
N VAL A 2 27.71 11.78 8.64
CA VAL A 2 26.61 12.66 8.15
C VAL A 2 25.66 11.98 7.15
N LYS A 3 26.18 11.27 6.14
CA LYS A 3 25.35 10.49 5.18
C LYS A 3 24.49 9.41 5.85
N GLN A 4 25.00 8.76 6.90
CA GLN A 4 24.26 7.73 7.63
C GLN A 4 23.07 8.31 8.39
N ILE A 5 23.25 9.49 9.01
CA ILE A 5 22.19 10.20 9.74
C ILE A 5 21.07 10.63 8.78
N ALA A 6 21.43 11.16 7.60
CA ALA A 6 20.46 11.55 6.58
C ALA A 6 19.63 10.35 6.07
N ILE A 7 20.25 9.19 5.85
CA ILE A 7 19.55 7.96 5.46
C ILE A 7 18.58 7.51 6.55
N LEU A 8 19.00 7.54 7.82
CA LEU A 8 18.14 7.17 8.94
C LEU A 8 16.94 8.11 9.07
N GLN A 9 17.13 9.41 8.86
CA GLN A 9 16.04 10.38 8.86
C GLN A 9 15.08 10.16 7.70
N ALA A 10 15.57 9.95 6.47
CA ALA A 10 14.72 9.67 5.32
C ALA A 10 13.87 8.41 5.52
N ASN A 11 14.46 7.32 6.02
CA ASN A 11 13.73 6.09 6.34
C ASN A 11 12.69 6.30 7.43
N LYS A 12 13.00 7.13 8.45
CA LYS A 12 12.07 7.47 9.51
C LYS A 12 10.86 8.23 8.97
N THR A 13 11.08 9.28 8.17
CA THR A 13 10.01 10.10 7.60
C THR A 13 9.15 9.31 6.61
N GLY A 14 9.75 8.46 5.78
CA GLY A 14 9.01 7.55 4.89
C GLY A 14 8.09 6.61 5.67
N ASN A 15 8.60 6.02 6.75
CA ASN A 15 7.80 5.18 7.64
C ASN A 15 6.64 5.95 8.30
N GLU A 16 6.87 7.19 8.73
CA GLU A 16 5.82 8.04 9.32
C GLU A 16 4.70 8.33 8.32
N LEU A 17 5.03 8.59 7.04
CA LEU A 17 4.03 8.78 5.99
C LEU A 17 3.22 7.50 5.74
N GLU A 18 3.88 6.35 5.68
CA GLU A 18 3.18 5.07 5.52
C GLU A 18 2.28 4.73 6.71
N ILE A 19 2.70 5.07 7.94
CA ILE A 19 1.86 4.95 9.15
C ILE A 19 0.64 5.87 9.04
N PHE A 20 0.85 7.13 8.65
CA PHE A 20 -0.25 8.08 8.45
C PHE A 20 -1.29 7.56 7.44
N ILE A 21 -0.84 7.04 6.29
CA ILE A 21 -1.74 6.44 5.28
C ILE A 21 -2.49 5.26 5.88
N HIS A 22 -1.77 4.33 6.55
CA HIS A 22 -2.37 3.16 7.19
C HIS A 22 -3.49 3.55 8.18
N ASP A 23 -3.22 4.52 9.05
CA ASP A 23 -4.19 4.99 10.05
C ASP A 23 -5.37 5.72 9.41
N ARG A 24 -5.11 6.51 8.36
CA ARG A 24 -6.18 7.18 7.61
C ARG A 24 -7.13 6.17 6.97
N LEU A 25 -6.61 5.10 6.37
CA LEU A 25 -7.43 4.04 5.77
C LEU A 25 -8.30 3.32 6.80
N LYS A 26 -7.76 3.03 7.99
CA LYS A 26 -8.53 2.41 9.08
C LYS A 26 -9.64 3.32 9.58
N ARG A 27 -9.38 4.63 9.70
CA ARG A 27 -10.40 5.63 10.08
C ARG A 27 -11.53 5.74 9.05
N GLU A 28 -11.21 5.51 7.78
CA GLU A 28 -12.18 5.47 6.68
C GLU A 28 -12.77 4.06 6.45
N TRP A 29 -12.70 3.18 7.46
CA TRP A 29 -13.32 1.85 7.48
C TRP A 29 -12.77 0.84 6.47
N TYR A 30 -11.57 1.06 5.94
CA TYR A 30 -10.88 0.03 5.15
C TYR A 30 -10.26 -1.03 6.07
N CYS A 31 -10.49 -2.30 5.75
CA CYS A 31 -9.92 -3.42 6.48
C CYS A 31 -8.55 -3.82 5.90
N PHE A 32 -7.54 -3.95 6.76
CA PHE A 32 -6.25 -4.49 6.34
C PHE A 32 -6.36 -5.99 6.08
N VAL A 33 -5.91 -6.43 4.91
CA VAL A 33 -5.84 -7.84 4.55
C VAL A 33 -4.39 -8.20 4.23
N PRO A 34 -3.86 -9.34 4.72
CA PRO A 34 -2.53 -9.79 4.31
C PRO A 34 -2.42 -9.91 2.79
N ASN A 35 -1.30 -9.44 2.23
CA ASN A 35 -1.03 -9.38 0.79
C ASN A 35 -1.47 -10.62 0.00
N LYS A 36 -1.08 -11.82 0.45
CA LYS A 36 -1.42 -13.11 -0.18
C LYS A 36 -2.92 -13.40 -0.25
N ARG A 37 -3.73 -12.74 0.58
CA ARG A 37 -5.19 -12.91 0.68
C ARG A 37 -5.97 -11.76 0.03
N PHE A 38 -5.31 -10.67 -0.38
CA PHE A 38 -5.96 -9.47 -0.89
C PHE A 38 -6.87 -9.76 -2.09
N SER A 39 -6.34 -10.45 -3.11
CA SER A 39 -7.11 -10.79 -4.33
C SER A 39 -8.35 -11.62 -4.02
N ALA A 40 -8.23 -12.61 -3.13
CA ALA A 40 -9.36 -13.45 -2.74
C ALA A 40 -10.38 -12.67 -1.90
N ALA A 41 -9.93 -11.83 -0.97
CA ALA A 41 -10.80 -11.04 -0.08
C ALA A 41 -11.71 -10.05 -0.83
N ARG A 42 -11.36 -9.66 -2.07
CA ARG A 42 -12.23 -8.81 -2.93
C ARG A 42 -13.61 -9.44 -3.17
N ILE A 43 -13.75 -10.76 -3.09
CA ILE A 43 -15.04 -11.45 -3.25
C ILE A 43 -16.07 -11.02 -2.19
N LEU A 44 -15.60 -10.56 -1.03
CA LEU A 44 -16.45 -10.10 0.08
C LEU A 44 -17.08 -8.72 -0.19
N LYS A 45 -16.70 -8.05 -1.29
CA LYS A 45 -17.24 -6.74 -1.71
C LYS A 45 -17.24 -5.70 -0.57
N GLN A 46 -16.16 -5.66 0.21
CA GLN A 46 -15.97 -4.68 1.30
C GLN A 46 -14.70 -3.84 1.06
N PRO A 47 -14.61 -2.62 1.61
CA PRO A 47 -13.40 -1.82 1.55
C PRO A 47 -12.22 -2.53 2.23
N ILE A 48 -11.18 -2.83 1.46
CA ILE A 48 -9.96 -3.49 1.95
C ILE A 48 -8.71 -2.85 1.39
N TYR A 49 -7.59 -3.05 2.07
CA TYR A 49 -6.28 -2.65 1.56
C TYR A 49 -5.18 -3.59 2.03
N THR A 50 -4.06 -3.59 1.31
CA THR A 50 -2.80 -4.23 1.72
C THR A 50 -1.63 -3.32 1.36
N ARG A 51 -0.45 -3.69 1.82
CA ARG A 51 0.83 -3.04 1.49
C ARG A 51 1.73 -3.92 0.63
N GLN A 52 2.69 -3.30 -0.05
CA GLN A 52 3.79 -3.97 -0.77
C GLN A 52 3.30 -5.03 -1.77
N PHE A 53 2.25 -4.68 -2.54
CA PHE A 53 1.52 -5.60 -3.42
C PHE A 53 2.11 -5.63 -4.82
N GLU A 54 2.34 -6.83 -5.34
CA GLU A 54 2.81 -7.03 -6.70
C GLU A 54 1.67 -6.77 -7.68
N VAL A 55 1.73 -5.64 -8.38
CA VAL A 55 0.71 -5.20 -9.35
C VAL A 55 0.97 -5.79 -10.74
N GLY A 56 2.20 -6.22 -11.02
CA GLY A 56 2.58 -6.83 -12.29
C GLY A 56 4.09 -6.77 -12.51
N LYS A 57 4.48 -6.76 -13.77
CA LYS A 57 5.87 -6.54 -14.19
C LYS A 57 6.04 -5.15 -14.76
N ASN A 58 7.23 -4.56 -14.59
CA ASN A 58 7.60 -3.34 -15.29
C ASN A 58 8.17 -3.64 -16.70
N ILE A 59 8.58 -2.59 -17.40
CA ILE A 59 9.16 -2.68 -18.76
C ILE A 59 10.47 -3.49 -18.84
N TYR A 60 11.07 -3.83 -17.69
CA TYR A 60 12.27 -4.65 -17.58
C TYR A 60 11.97 -6.08 -17.11
N ASP A 61 10.71 -6.53 -17.21
CA ASP A 61 10.25 -7.84 -16.77
C ASP A 61 10.44 -8.13 -15.26
N THR A 62 10.73 -7.11 -14.45
CA THR A 62 10.90 -7.25 -13.00
C THR A 62 9.59 -6.96 -12.26
N LYS A 63 9.41 -7.62 -11.12
CA LYS A 63 8.20 -7.47 -10.28
C LYS A 63 8.05 -6.04 -9.83
N TRP A 64 6.94 -5.42 -10.20
CA TRP A 64 6.55 -4.10 -9.73
C TRP A 64 5.64 -4.25 -8.52
N LYS A 65 6.09 -3.71 -7.39
CA LYS A 65 5.33 -3.62 -6.15
C LYS A 65 4.94 -2.18 -5.88
N CYS A 66 3.72 -1.99 -5.41
CA CYS A 66 3.26 -0.71 -4.90
C CYS A 66 3.25 -0.66 -3.37
N ASP A 67 3.35 0.54 -2.80
CA ASP A 67 3.35 0.73 -1.35
C ASP A 67 2.00 0.33 -0.74
N PHE A 68 0.90 0.79 -1.32
CA PHE A 68 -0.47 0.39 -0.95
C PHE A 68 -1.34 0.10 -2.17
N ILE A 69 -2.24 -0.87 -2.02
CA ILE A 69 -3.35 -1.11 -2.94
C ILE A 69 -4.65 -1.23 -2.13
N LEU A 70 -5.69 -0.57 -2.62
CA LEU A 70 -7.00 -0.48 -2.00
C LEU A 70 -8.04 -1.06 -2.94
N TYR A 71 -9.06 -1.70 -2.41
CA TYR A 71 -10.27 -2.05 -3.13
C TYR A 71 -11.46 -1.43 -2.41
N HIS A 72 -12.38 -0.82 -3.18
CA HIS A 72 -13.68 -0.37 -2.67
C HIS A 72 -14.73 -0.73 -3.72
N PRO A 73 -15.80 -1.46 -3.38
CA PRO A 73 -16.75 -1.99 -4.36
C PRO A 73 -17.38 -0.92 -5.26
N GLU A 74 -17.71 0.24 -4.68
CA GLU A 74 -18.37 1.34 -5.40
C GLU A 74 -17.39 2.38 -5.94
N ARG A 75 -16.50 2.91 -5.09
CA ARG A 75 -15.59 4.01 -5.45
C ARG A 75 -14.42 3.58 -6.34
N HIS A 76 -13.84 2.41 -6.06
CA HIS A 76 -12.60 1.93 -6.68
C HIS A 76 -12.68 0.42 -6.99
N PRO A 77 -13.61 -0.02 -7.85
CA PRO A 77 -13.82 -1.44 -8.14
C PRO A 77 -12.60 -2.12 -8.79
N ASN A 78 -11.81 -1.33 -9.55
CA ASN A 78 -10.57 -1.75 -10.21
C ASN A 78 -9.32 -1.52 -9.36
N CYS A 79 -9.52 -1.32 -8.06
CA CYS A 79 -8.50 -0.94 -7.09
C CYS A 79 -7.94 0.48 -7.31
N LEU A 80 -7.33 1.02 -6.25
CA LEU A 80 -6.58 2.26 -6.24
C LEU A 80 -5.17 1.97 -5.70
N VAL A 81 -4.14 2.48 -6.36
CA VAL A 81 -2.75 2.38 -5.91
C VAL A 81 -2.34 3.70 -5.25
N ILE A 82 -1.62 3.61 -4.13
CA ILE A 82 -0.96 4.76 -3.50
C ILE A 82 0.53 4.45 -3.41
N GLU A 83 1.33 5.39 -3.89
CA GLU A 83 2.78 5.44 -3.77
C GLU A 83 3.16 6.55 -2.81
N SER A 84 3.95 6.23 -1.79
CA SER A 84 4.47 7.19 -0.82
C SER A 84 5.96 7.43 -1.07
N LYS A 85 6.40 8.68 -1.06
CA LYS A 85 7.78 9.10 -1.32
C LYS A 85 8.20 10.17 -0.32
#